data_AF-A0AAU7SU22-F1
#
_entry.id   AF-A0AAU7SU22-F1
#
_cell.length_a   1.000
_cell.length_b   1.000
_cell.length_c   1.000
_cell.angle_alpha   90.00
_cell.angle_beta   90.00
_cell.angle_gamma   90.00
#
_symmetry.space_group_name_H-M   'P 1'
#
loop_
_entity.id
_entity.type
_entity.pdbx_description
1 polymer ?
#
loop_
_entity_poly.entity_id
_entity_poly.type
_entity_poly.pdbx_seq_one_letter_code
_entity_poly.pdbx_strand_id
1 'polypeptide(L)'
;MQLKPLANTGILVPEICLGTMTFGEQNTQAEAFQQLEYALDQGLFFWDTAEMYPVPPKPETQGATETILGNWIAQRGQRDQLFIASKIAGPSQGGSHIRDGQTRFTAAEISSAIDGSLKRLQSDYIDLYQLHWPQRPTNFFGKLGYGNTEAYNQQQVTALEETLSALSDEIKKGRIRYIGLSNETPWGTLKFLHLAEKLGLKKFVSVQNPYSLLNRTYEIGMSEIAHYENVGLLAYSPLAFGYLTGKFRHGARPANARVSLFSRFSRYSNPESEWATEQYAQLAERHGLTLTQLALAFIKQQFFVTSTIIGATNLDQLKENIQAFDIDLSVEVLQGIEDIHRQQPNPAP
;
A
#
# COMPACT_ATOMS: atom_id res chain seq x y z
N MET A 1 -19.41 -2.53 -5.99
CA MET A 1 -18.06 -3.14 -5.99
C MET A 1 -17.67 -3.55 -7.40
N GLN A 2 -16.81 -2.80 -8.07
CA GLN A 2 -16.23 -3.21 -9.34
C GLN A 2 -15.03 -4.14 -9.12
N LEU A 3 -14.83 -5.07 -10.06
CA LEU A 3 -13.62 -5.89 -10.10
C LEU A 3 -12.73 -5.44 -11.26
N LYS A 4 -11.42 -5.39 -11.03
CA LYS A 4 -10.41 -4.98 -12.01
C LYS A 4 -9.41 -6.13 -12.23
N PRO A 5 -8.90 -6.30 -13.47
CA PRO A 5 -7.88 -7.30 -13.75
C PRO A 5 -6.58 -6.96 -13.02
N LEU A 6 -5.97 -7.97 -12.39
CA LEU A 6 -4.62 -7.87 -11.85
C LEU A 6 -3.62 -8.20 -12.98
N ALA A 7 -3.20 -7.17 -13.72
CA ALA A 7 -2.33 -7.33 -14.89
C ALA A 7 -2.86 -8.41 -15.87
N ASN A 8 -1.95 -9.20 -16.44
CA ASN A 8 -2.27 -10.31 -17.35
C ASN A 8 -2.43 -11.66 -16.63
N THR A 9 -2.84 -11.67 -15.36
CA THR A 9 -2.91 -12.90 -14.55
C THR A 9 -4.18 -13.72 -14.78
N GLY A 10 -5.22 -13.11 -15.35
CA GLY A 10 -6.57 -13.68 -15.42
C GLY A 10 -7.37 -13.59 -14.11
N ILE A 11 -6.76 -13.04 -13.03
CA ILE A 11 -7.44 -12.79 -11.76
C ILE A 11 -8.08 -11.41 -11.76
N LEU A 12 -9.30 -11.35 -11.23
CA LEU A 12 -10.00 -10.12 -10.93
C LEU A 12 -9.92 -9.84 -9.43
N VAL A 13 -9.55 -8.62 -9.06
CA VAL A 13 -9.53 -8.14 -7.68
C VAL A 13 -10.50 -6.98 -7.51
N PRO A 14 -11.12 -6.78 -6.34
CA PRO A 14 -11.95 -5.60 -6.08
C PRO A 14 -11.14 -4.31 -6.25
N GLU A 15 -11.81 -3.25 -6.67
CA GLU A 15 -11.22 -1.90 -6.80
C GLU A 15 -10.80 -1.29 -5.43
N ILE A 16 -11.22 -1.92 -4.34
CA ILE A 16 -10.87 -1.60 -2.96
C ILE A 16 -10.15 -2.81 -2.34
N CYS A 17 -9.02 -2.55 -1.69
CA CYS A 17 -8.29 -3.50 -0.86
C CYS A 17 -8.33 -3.05 0.60
N LEU A 18 -8.54 -3.99 1.52
CA LEU A 18 -8.47 -3.69 2.95
C LEU A 18 -7.02 -3.74 3.44
N GLY A 19 -6.46 -2.59 3.81
CA GLY A 19 -5.18 -2.49 4.49
C GLY A 19 -5.31 -2.73 5.99
N THR A 20 -4.37 -3.49 6.56
CA THR A 20 -4.52 -4.06 7.92
C THR A 20 -3.47 -3.59 8.93
N MET A 21 -2.63 -2.61 8.57
CA MET A 21 -1.45 -2.24 9.35
C MET A 21 -1.71 -1.66 10.75
N THR A 22 -2.97 -1.44 11.15
CA THR A 22 -3.34 -1.01 12.51
C THR A 22 -3.71 -2.19 13.43
N PHE A 23 -3.91 -3.39 12.88
CA PHE A 23 -4.38 -4.55 13.62
C PHE A 23 -3.25 -5.13 14.48
N GLY A 24 -3.43 -5.10 15.80
CA GLY A 24 -2.40 -5.46 16.79
C GLY A 24 -1.71 -4.25 17.43
N GLU A 25 -2.10 -3.02 17.07
CA GLU A 25 -1.65 -1.78 17.73
C GLU A 25 -2.85 -0.88 18.07
N GLN A 26 -3.37 -0.11 17.10
CA GLN A 26 -4.54 0.75 17.32
C GLN A 26 -5.85 -0.05 17.37
N ASN A 27 -5.88 -1.21 16.73
CA ASN A 27 -7.03 -2.11 16.74
C ASN A 27 -6.68 -3.41 17.44
N THR A 28 -7.56 -3.82 18.34
CA THR A 28 -7.56 -5.15 18.94
C THR A 28 -7.92 -6.22 17.91
N GLN A 29 -7.67 -7.49 18.24
CA GLN A 29 -8.10 -8.61 17.39
C GLN A 29 -9.62 -8.62 17.17
N ALA A 30 -10.42 -8.31 18.19
CA ALA A 30 -11.88 -8.30 18.07
C ALA A 30 -12.36 -7.21 17.09
N GLU A 31 -11.78 -6.00 17.17
CA GLU A 31 -12.10 -4.92 16.23
C GLU A 31 -11.61 -5.24 14.82
N ALA A 32 -10.43 -5.87 14.69
CA ALA A 32 -9.96 -6.36 13.40
C ALA A 32 -10.94 -7.38 12.80
N PHE A 33 -11.45 -8.32 13.59
CA PHE A 33 -12.41 -9.33 13.12
C PHE A 33 -13.73 -8.69 12.66
N GLN A 34 -14.21 -7.67 13.37
CA GLN A 34 -15.38 -6.91 12.95
C GLN A 34 -15.16 -6.21 11.60
N GLN A 35 -13.97 -5.61 11.39
CA GLN A 35 -13.63 -5.00 10.11
C GLN A 35 -13.49 -6.04 8.99
N LEU A 36 -12.89 -7.19 9.26
CA LEU A 36 -12.72 -8.29 8.28
C LEU A 36 -14.07 -8.87 7.85
N GLU A 37 -14.98 -9.13 8.79
CA GLU A 37 -16.31 -9.64 8.46
C GLU A 37 -17.11 -8.61 7.65
N TYR A 38 -17.11 -7.35 8.11
CA TYR A 38 -17.80 -6.29 7.36
C TYR A 38 -17.21 -6.10 5.95
N ALA A 39 -15.88 -6.14 5.80
CA ALA A 39 -15.24 -6.05 4.51
C ALA A 39 -15.68 -7.19 3.58
N LEU A 40 -15.70 -8.43 4.09
CA LEU A 40 -16.15 -9.58 3.30
C LEU A 40 -17.63 -9.48 2.91
N ASP A 41 -18.49 -9.02 3.82
CA ASP A 41 -19.92 -8.77 3.54
C ASP A 41 -20.12 -7.73 2.43
N GLN A 42 -19.19 -6.79 2.26
CA GLN A 42 -19.19 -5.81 1.17
C GLN A 42 -18.51 -6.34 -0.12
N GLY A 43 -18.10 -7.60 -0.16
CA GLY A 43 -17.39 -8.21 -1.29
C GLY A 43 -15.90 -7.87 -1.37
N LEU A 44 -15.30 -7.38 -0.28
CA LEU A 44 -13.87 -7.07 -0.19
C LEU A 44 -13.09 -8.29 0.28
N PHE A 45 -12.74 -9.15 -0.67
CA PHE A 45 -11.92 -10.33 -0.41
C PHE A 45 -10.40 -10.10 -0.60
N PHE A 46 -9.98 -8.90 -1.02
CA PHE A 46 -8.56 -8.56 -1.21
C PHE A 46 -7.98 -7.81 0.00
N TRP A 47 -7.10 -8.46 0.76
CA TRP A 47 -6.51 -7.90 1.98
C TRP A 47 -5.00 -7.77 1.89
N ASP A 48 -4.48 -6.65 2.38
CA ASP A 48 -3.06 -6.32 2.37
C ASP A 48 -2.49 -6.28 3.80
N THR A 49 -1.42 -7.04 4.01
CA THR A 49 -0.66 -7.14 5.27
C THR A 49 0.86 -7.13 4.99
N ALA A 50 1.71 -7.29 6.00
CA ALA A 50 3.16 -7.44 5.87
C ALA A 50 3.75 -8.10 7.11
N GLU A 51 4.92 -8.73 6.99
CA GLU A 51 5.61 -9.35 8.14
C GLU A 51 5.97 -8.36 9.26
N MET A 52 6.09 -7.08 8.91
CA MET A 52 6.47 -6.01 9.82
C MET A 52 5.29 -5.41 10.59
N TYR A 53 4.06 -5.65 10.13
CA TYR A 53 2.87 -4.99 10.70
C TYR A 53 2.54 -5.54 12.09
N PRO A 54 2.01 -4.70 12.99
CA PRO A 54 1.39 -3.38 12.76
C PRO A 54 2.37 -2.19 12.76
N VAL A 55 1.84 -0.98 12.55
CA VAL A 55 2.58 0.28 12.64
C VAL A 55 2.08 1.18 13.80
N PRO A 56 2.95 1.93 14.50
CA PRO A 56 4.41 2.01 14.33
C PRO A 56 5.13 0.66 14.59
N PRO A 57 6.09 0.25 13.74
CA PRO A 57 6.74 -1.05 13.88
C PRO A 57 7.63 -1.07 15.13
N LYS A 58 7.48 -2.13 15.94
CA LYS A 58 8.28 -2.39 17.15
C LYS A 58 8.42 -3.91 17.38
N PRO A 59 9.50 -4.37 18.04
CA PRO A 59 9.77 -5.79 18.22
C PRO A 59 8.61 -6.56 18.85
N GLU A 60 7.91 -5.95 19.81
CA GLU A 60 6.89 -6.61 20.63
C GLU A 60 5.62 -6.96 19.85
N THR A 61 5.33 -6.22 18.78
CA THR A 61 4.11 -6.41 17.99
C THR A 61 4.40 -6.90 16.57
N GLN A 62 5.66 -7.03 16.17
CA GLN A 62 6.03 -7.48 14.82
C GLN A 62 5.32 -8.78 14.43
N GLY A 63 4.60 -8.77 13.32
CA GLY A 63 3.85 -9.91 12.81
C GLY A 63 2.47 -10.11 13.45
N ALA A 64 2.08 -9.30 14.46
CA ALA A 64 0.77 -9.45 15.10
C ALA A 64 -0.39 -9.28 14.11
N THR A 65 -0.25 -8.42 13.11
CA THR A 65 -1.27 -8.27 12.06
C THR A 65 -1.50 -9.57 11.28
N GLU A 66 -0.44 -10.25 10.83
CA GLU A 66 -0.57 -11.55 10.15
C GLU A 66 -1.13 -12.62 11.07
N THR A 67 -0.75 -12.65 12.34
CA THR A 67 -1.31 -13.57 13.34
C THR A 67 -2.80 -13.34 13.53
N ILE A 68 -3.25 -12.10 13.59
CA ILE A 68 -4.67 -11.75 13.70
C ILE A 68 -5.44 -12.24 12.46
N LEU A 69 -4.91 -12.00 11.25
CA LEU A 69 -5.52 -12.53 10.03
C LEU A 69 -5.56 -14.07 10.03
N GLY A 70 -4.49 -14.73 10.46
CA GLY A 70 -4.42 -16.18 10.57
C GLY A 70 -5.43 -16.76 11.56
N ASN A 71 -5.60 -16.12 12.72
CA ASN A 71 -6.63 -16.50 13.70
C ASN A 71 -8.03 -16.39 13.10
N TRP A 72 -8.31 -15.33 12.34
CA TRP A 72 -9.59 -15.16 11.65
C TRP A 72 -9.82 -16.25 10.60
N ILE A 73 -8.81 -16.53 9.77
CA ILE A 73 -8.86 -17.58 8.73
C ILE A 73 -9.09 -18.95 9.36
N ALA A 74 -8.41 -19.25 10.47
CA ALA A 74 -8.56 -20.52 11.18
C ALA A 74 -9.96 -20.68 11.80
N GLN A 75 -10.53 -19.58 12.31
CA GLN A 75 -11.88 -19.59 12.87
C GLN A 75 -12.96 -19.73 11.80
N ARG A 76 -12.82 -19.02 10.68
CA ARG A 76 -13.86 -18.91 9.66
C ARG A 76 -13.76 -19.97 8.55
N GLY A 77 -12.55 -20.42 8.24
CA GLY A 77 -12.25 -21.23 7.06
C GLY A 77 -12.27 -20.40 5.77
N GLN A 78 -12.44 -21.08 4.62
CA GLN A 78 -12.61 -20.45 3.30
C GLN A 78 -11.42 -19.56 2.85
N ARG A 79 -10.20 -19.95 3.22
CA ARG A 79 -8.96 -19.28 2.80
C ARG A 79 -8.87 -19.09 1.28
N ASP A 80 -9.44 -20.02 0.52
CA ASP A 80 -9.52 -20.03 -0.95
C ASP A 80 -10.40 -18.93 -1.55
N GLN A 81 -11.31 -18.35 -0.76
CA GLN A 81 -12.15 -17.22 -1.18
C GLN A 81 -11.47 -15.86 -0.96
N LEU A 82 -10.33 -15.83 -0.28
CA LEU A 82 -9.58 -14.62 0.02
C LEU A 82 -8.41 -14.46 -0.95
N PHE A 83 -8.12 -13.22 -1.31
CA PHE A 83 -6.89 -12.84 -1.98
C PHE A 83 -6.02 -12.08 -0.98
N ILE A 84 -4.97 -12.73 -0.45
CA ILE A 84 -4.12 -12.12 0.58
C ILE A 84 -2.78 -11.70 -0.01
N ALA A 85 -2.43 -10.42 0.17
CA ALA A 85 -1.11 -9.91 -0.11
C ALA A 85 -0.30 -9.72 1.18
N SER A 86 0.93 -10.23 1.20
CA SER A 86 1.91 -9.95 2.26
C SER A 86 3.22 -9.45 1.65
N LYS A 87 4.16 -9.02 2.49
CA LYS A 87 5.39 -8.34 2.06
C LYS A 87 6.58 -8.73 2.92
N ILE A 88 7.73 -8.84 2.26
CA ILE A 88 9.04 -8.90 2.90
C ILE A 88 9.62 -7.49 3.05
N ALA A 89 10.02 -7.14 4.26
CA ALA A 89 10.63 -5.86 4.58
C ALA A 89 12.00 -5.70 3.90
N GLY A 90 12.24 -4.50 3.34
CA GLY A 90 13.57 -4.07 2.92
C GLY A 90 14.39 -3.49 4.08
N PRO A 91 15.61 -3.00 3.83
CA PRO A 91 16.53 -2.58 4.89
C PRO A 91 16.12 -1.27 5.56
N SER A 92 16.49 -1.15 6.84
CA SER A 92 16.70 0.12 7.58
C SER A 92 15.57 1.18 7.62
N GLN A 93 14.29 0.82 7.59
CA GLN A 93 13.17 1.79 7.68
C GLN A 93 12.19 1.51 8.84
N GLY A 94 12.70 1.58 10.08
CA GLY A 94 11.90 1.31 11.29
C GLY A 94 11.73 -0.17 11.63
N GLY A 95 12.31 -1.06 10.84
CA GLY A 95 12.36 -2.50 11.08
C GLY A 95 13.74 -2.96 11.56
N SER A 96 14.44 -2.19 12.40
CA SER A 96 15.78 -2.58 12.89
C SER A 96 15.80 -3.90 13.66
N HIS A 97 14.63 -4.36 14.12
CA HIS A 97 14.42 -5.65 14.78
C HIS A 97 14.14 -6.79 13.79
N ILE A 98 13.82 -6.48 12.54
CA ILE A 98 13.55 -7.47 11.50
C ILE A 98 14.88 -7.87 10.88
N ARG A 99 15.34 -9.09 11.18
CA ARG A 99 16.64 -9.61 10.73
C ARG A 99 17.76 -8.59 11.01
N ASP A 100 17.75 -8.05 12.23
CA ASP A 100 18.70 -7.07 12.77
C ASP A 100 18.84 -5.78 11.91
N GLY A 101 17.80 -5.44 11.15
CA GLY A 101 17.79 -4.28 10.27
C GLY A 101 18.64 -4.45 9.01
N GLN A 102 19.26 -5.62 8.83
CA GLN A 102 20.14 -5.97 7.72
C GLN A 102 19.42 -6.82 6.66
N THR A 103 18.10 -6.69 6.56
CA THR A 103 17.28 -7.48 5.63
C THR A 103 17.82 -7.36 4.19
N ARG A 104 17.89 -8.49 3.50
CA ARG A 104 18.27 -8.61 2.09
C ARG A 104 17.23 -9.43 1.34
N PHE A 105 17.23 -9.27 0.02
CA PHE A 105 16.36 -10.06 -0.86
C PHE A 105 17.11 -11.24 -1.50
N THR A 106 17.83 -12.00 -0.67
CA THR A 106 18.48 -13.26 -1.04
C THR A 106 17.48 -14.42 -0.94
N ALA A 107 17.80 -15.57 -1.56
CA ALA A 107 16.94 -16.75 -1.52
C ALA A 107 16.64 -17.24 -0.09
N ALA A 108 17.66 -17.24 0.79
CA ALA A 108 17.50 -17.69 2.17
C ALA A 108 16.54 -16.79 2.97
N GLU A 109 16.68 -15.48 2.85
CA GLU A 109 15.83 -14.54 3.58
C GLU A 109 14.41 -14.49 3.03
N ILE A 110 14.25 -14.54 1.70
CA ILE A 110 12.93 -14.63 1.06
C ILE A 110 12.19 -15.87 1.55
N SER A 111 12.84 -17.06 1.51
CA SER A 111 12.22 -18.29 1.98
C SER A 111 11.85 -18.21 3.47
N SER A 112 12.75 -17.71 4.31
CA SER A 112 12.54 -17.59 5.76
C SER A 112 11.42 -16.60 6.12
N ALA A 113 11.34 -15.47 5.42
CA ALA A 113 10.27 -14.49 5.62
C ALA A 113 8.90 -15.05 5.21
N ILE A 114 8.84 -15.82 4.11
CA ILE A 114 7.62 -16.53 3.70
C ILE A 114 7.25 -17.59 4.75
N ASP A 115 8.20 -18.35 5.31
CA ASP A 115 7.93 -19.35 6.35
C ASP A 115 7.27 -18.70 7.57
N GLY A 116 7.83 -17.57 8.02
CA GLY A 116 7.27 -16.81 9.13
C GLY A 116 5.86 -16.29 8.82
N SER A 117 5.65 -15.75 7.62
CA SER A 117 4.38 -15.17 7.19
C SER A 117 3.29 -16.25 7.05
N LEU A 118 3.58 -17.37 6.38
CA LEU A 118 2.66 -18.50 6.23
C LEU A 118 2.27 -19.10 7.59
N LYS A 119 3.23 -19.25 8.50
CA LYS A 119 2.97 -19.73 9.87
C LYS A 119 1.99 -18.81 10.60
N ARG A 120 2.20 -17.49 10.57
CA ARG A 120 1.33 -16.51 11.24
C ARG A 120 -0.06 -16.43 10.58
N LEU A 121 -0.10 -16.45 9.25
CA LEU A 121 -1.34 -16.47 8.46
C LEU A 121 -2.10 -17.80 8.55
N GLN A 122 -1.49 -18.84 9.12
CA GLN A 122 -2.05 -20.20 9.18
C GLN A 122 -2.57 -20.68 7.81
N SER A 123 -1.74 -20.47 6.78
CA SER A 123 -2.06 -20.72 5.37
C SER A 123 -0.86 -21.36 4.68
N ASP A 124 -1.11 -22.22 3.70
CA ASP A 124 -0.05 -22.86 2.91
C ASP A 124 0.48 -21.98 1.77
N TYR A 125 -0.26 -20.91 1.43
CA TYR A 125 0.14 -19.98 0.37
C TYR A 125 -0.25 -18.51 0.64
N ILE A 126 0.42 -17.59 -0.05
CA ILE A 126 0.08 -16.17 -0.16
C ILE A 126 -0.27 -15.88 -1.63
N ASP A 127 -1.35 -15.14 -1.90
CA ASP A 127 -1.78 -14.87 -3.28
C ASP A 127 -0.84 -13.88 -3.97
N LEU A 128 -0.44 -12.81 -3.29
CA LEU A 128 0.49 -11.81 -3.81
C LEU A 128 1.59 -11.53 -2.80
N TYR A 129 2.84 -11.84 -3.14
CA TYR A 129 3.99 -11.55 -2.28
C TYR A 129 4.80 -10.38 -2.81
N GLN A 130 5.00 -9.36 -1.97
CA GLN A 130 5.57 -8.09 -2.41
C GLN A 130 6.93 -7.82 -1.78
N LEU A 131 7.83 -7.22 -2.56
CA LEU A 131 9.02 -6.57 -2.01
C LEU A 131 8.59 -5.23 -1.41
N HIS A 132 8.61 -5.08 -0.08
CA HIS A 132 7.93 -3.97 0.60
C HIS A 132 8.56 -2.60 0.29
N TRP A 133 9.89 -2.53 0.17
CA TRP A 133 10.60 -1.40 -0.42
C TRP A 133 11.94 -1.84 -0.98
N PRO A 134 12.56 -1.06 -1.87
CA PRO A 134 13.80 -1.45 -2.51
C PRO A 134 14.95 -1.62 -1.52
N GLN A 135 15.80 -2.63 -1.74
CA GLN A 135 17.06 -2.74 -1.02
C GLN A 135 18.05 -1.66 -1.45
N ARG A 136 17.97 -1.22 -2.71
CA ARG A 136 18.81 -0.15 -3.24
C ARG A 136 18.40 1.22 -2.68
N PRO A 137 19.36 2.11 -2.44
CA PRO A 137 19.09 3.53 -2.17
C PRO A 137 18.34 4.14 -3.36
N THR A 138 17.12 4.64 -3.12
CA THR A 138 16.31 5.30 -4.14
C THR A 138 15.28 6.23 -3.48
N ASN A 139 14.47 6.92 -4.28
CA ASN A 139 13.54 7.96 -3.83
C ASN A 139 12.18 7.37 -3.43
N PHE A 140 12.05 7.02 -2.14
CA PHE A 140 10.81 6.58 -1.51
C PHE A 140 10.70 7.15 -0.07
N PHE A 141 9.55 6.95 0.58
CA PHE A 141 9.26 7.41 1.96
C PHE A 141 9.64 8.87 2.27
N GLY A 142 8.97 9.84 1.64
CA GLY A 142 9.21 11.27 1.91
C GLY A 142 10.28 11.90 1.03
N LYS A 143 10.95 11.11 0.19
CA LYS A 143 11.97 11.61 -0.75
C LYS A 143 11.43 11.66 -2.17
N LEU A 144 11.31 12.88 -2.71
CA LEU A 144 10.80 13.11 -4.06
C LEU A 144 11.79 12.68 -5.16
N GLY A 145 13.00 13.22 -5.14
CA GLY A 145 14.01 13.03 -6.19
C GLY A 145 15.07 12.01 -5.83
N TYR A 146 15.56 11.28 -6.84
CA TYR A 146 16.82 10.52 -6.76
C TYR A 146 18.00 11.50 -6.90
N GLY A 147 18.89 11.55 -5.91
CA GLY A 147 19.97 12.55 -5.88
C GLY A 147 21.35 11.98 -5.56
N ASN A 148 22.30 12.88 -5.31
CA ASN A 148 23.71 12.55 -5.07
C ASN A 148 23.90 11.55 -3.92
N THR A 149 23.12 11.66 -2.84
CA THR A 149 23.21 10.74 -1.69
C THR A 149 22.92 9.30 -2.10
N GLU A 150 21.94 9.06 -2.98
CA GLU A 150 21.64 7.72 -3.47
C GLU A 150 22.70 7.25 -4.47
N ALA A 151 23.10 8.14 -5.39
CA ALA A 151 24.06 7.82 -6.44
C ALA A 151 25.44 7.43 -5.90
N TYR A 152 25.88 8.05 -4.79
CA TYR A 152 27.17 7.76 -4.16
C TYR A 152 27.10 6.75 -3.01
N ASN A 153 25.92 6.19 -2.73
CA ASN A 153 25.78 5.18 -1.69
C ASN A 153 26.38 3.85 -2.16
N GLN A 154 27.36 3.35 -1.40
CA GLN A 154 28.10 2.11 -1.70
C GLN A 154 27.52 0.86 -1.00
N GLN A 155 26.30 0.93 -0.47
CA GLN A 155 25.64 -0.20 0.14
C GLN A 155 25.57 -1.37 -0.84
N GLN A 156 26.08 -2.53 -0.40
CA GLN A 156 25.91 -3.75 -1.16
C GLN A 156 24.45 -4.20 -1.12
N VAL A 157 23.88 -4.43 -2.29
CA VAL A 157 22.51 -4.91 -2.47
C VAL A 157 22.51 -6.29 -3.11
N THR A 158 21.47 -7.06 -2.89
CA THR A 158 21.25 -8.29 -3.64
C THR A 158 20.95 -7.94 -5.10
N ALA A 159 21.52 -8.69 -6.04
CA ALA A 159 21.25 -8.50 -7.46
C ALA A 159 19.77 -8.74 -7.76
N LEU A 160 19.17 -7.92 -8.62
CA LEU A 160 17.74 -8.02 -8.93
C LEU A 160 17.39 -9.38 -9.56
N GLU A 161 18.30 -9.95 -10.35
CA GLU A 161 18.22 -11.29 -10.92
C GLU A 161 18.17 -12.39 -9.85
N GLU A 162 18.97 -12.26 -8.78
CA GLU A 162 18.98 -13.20 -7.66
C GLU A 162 17.65 -13.14 -6.91
N THR A 163 17.18 -11.92 -6.60
CA THR A 163 15.88 -11.70 -5.96
C THR A 163 14.73 -12.29 -6.79
N LEU A 164 14.73 -12.03 -8.10
CA LEU A 164 13.68 -12.55 -8.99
C LEU A 164 13.73 -14.07 -9.12
N SER A 165 14.92 -14.66 -9.19
CA SER A 165 15.09 -16.12 -9.24
C SER A 165 14.58 -16.77 -7.96
N ALA A 166 14.94 -16.20 -6.80
CA ALA A 166 14.45 -16.65 -5.49
C ALA A 166 12.92 -16.61 -5.39
N LEU A 167 12.29 -15.49 -5.78
CA LEU A 167 10.84 -15.37 -5.83
C LEU A 167 10.22 -16.39 -6.79
N SER A 168 10.84 -16.64 -7.94
CA SER A 168 10.34 -17.64 -8.89
C SER A 168 10.40 -19.06 -8.32
N ASP A 169 11.40 -19.38 -7.50
CA ASP A 169 11.48 -20.70 -6.85
C ASP A 169 10.38 -20.87 -5.80
N GLU A 170 10.00 -19.80 -5.09
CA GLU A 170 8.87 -19.80 -4.17
C GLU A 170 7.52 -19.96 -4.87
N ILE A 171 7.38 -19.40 -6.08
CA ILE A 171 6.23 -19.67 -6.95
C ILE A 171 6.18 -21.15 -7.34
N LYS A 172 7.31 -21.75 -7.75
CA LYS A 172 7.38 -23.18 -8.12
C LYS A 172 7.03 -24.10 -6.95
N LYS A 173 7.39 -23.72 -5.73
CA LYS A 173 7.02 -24.43 -4.49
C LYS A 173 5.53 -24.29 -4.14
N GLY A 174 4.79 -23.40 -4.80
CA GLY A 174 3.37 -23.14 -4.54
C GLY A 174 3.11 -22.28 -3.29
N ARG A 175 4.17 -21.73 -2.66
CA ARG A 175 4.08 -20.95 -1.42
C ARG A 175 3.58 -19.52 -1.67
N ILE A 176 3.81 -19.00 -2.87
CA ILE A 176 3.29 -17.71 -3.35
C ILE A 176 2.73 -17.87 -4.76
N ARG A 177 1.65 -17.16 -5.13
CA ARG A 177 1.05 -17.27 -6.48
C ARG A 177 1.55 -16.20 -7.44
N TYR A 178 1.58 -14.95 -6.98
CA TYR A 178 2.01 -13.79 -7.75
C TYR A 178 3.01 -12.95 -6.97
N ILE A 179 3.75 -12.09 -7.68
CA ILE A 179 4.73 -11.19 -7.10
C ILE A 179 4.43 -9.73 -7.44
N GLY A 180 4.62 -8.86 -6.47
CA GLY A 180 4.42 -7.41 -6.60
C GLY A 180 5.62 -6.61 -6.08
N LEU A 181 5.68 -5.35 -6.49
CA LEU A 181 6.65 -4.39 -5.98
C LEU A 181 5.94 -3.41 -5.04
N SER A 182 6.69 -2.74 -4.18
CA SER A 182 6.16 -1.67 -3.34
C SER A 182 7.23 -0.61 -3.13
N ASN A 183 6.81 0.65 -3.04
CA ASN A 183 7.70 1.82 -2.93
C ASN A 183 8.77 1.86 -4.04
N GLU A 184 8.41 1.42 -5.24
CA GLU A 184 9.34 1.30 -6.36
C GLU A 184 9.30 2.51 -7.29
N THR A 185 10.27 2.61 -8.19
CA THR A 185 10.43 3.66 -9.17
C THR A 185 10.21 3.12 -10.59
N PRO A 186 10.08 4.01 -11.60
CA PRO A 186 9.97 3.58 -12.99
C PRO A 186 11.14 2.69 -13.43
N TRP A 187 12.36 3.05 -13.03
CA TRP A 187 13.57 2.32 -13.41
C TRP A 187 13.58 0.88 -12.87
N GLY A 188 13.34 0.67 -11.58
CA GLY A 188 13.45 -0.68 -11.03
C GLY A 188 12.27 -1.55 -11.42
N THR A 189 11.08 -0.97 -11.59
CA THR A 189 9.92 -1.67 -12.17
C THR A 189 10.25 -2.22 -13.57
N LEU A 190 10.65 -1.36 -14.51
CA LEU A 190 11.04 -1.81 -15.85
C LEU A 190 12.22 -2.77 -15.84
N LYS A 191 13.20 -2.55 -14.96
CA LYS A 191 14.36 -3.45 -14.85
C LYS A 191 13.93 -4.85 -14.42
N PHE A 192 13.05 -4.99 -13.44
CA PHE A 192 12.50 -6.29 -13.03
C PHE A 192 11.70 -6.96 -14.15
N LEU A 193 10.84 -6.20 -14.86
CA LEU A 193 10.06 -6.74 -15.98
C LEU A 193 10.96 -7.25 -17.12
N HIS A 194 11.97 -6.47 -17.48
CA HIS A 194 12.97 -6.84 -18.47
C HIS A 194 13.74 -8.11 -18.05
N LEU A 195 14.16 -8.21 -16.78
CA LEU A 195 14.85 -9.41 -16.28
C LEU A 195 13.96 -10.65 -16.28
N ALA A 196 12.68 -10.50 -15.91
CA ALA A 196 11.71 -11.59 -15.98
C ALA A 196 11.55 -12.11 -17.40
N GLU A 197 11.45 -11.21 -18.39
CA GLU A 197 11.40 -11.59 -19.79
C GLU A 197 12.68 -12.28 -20.26
N LYS A 198 13.83 -11.68 -19.98
CA LYS A 198 15.15 -12.24 -20.37
C LYS A 198 15.40 -13.63 -19.78
N LEU A 199 14.96 -13.88 -18.55
CA LEU A 199 15.16 -15.14 -17.83
C LEU A 199 14.02 -16.14 -18.03
N GLY A 200 12.94 -15.78 -18.74
CA GLY A 200 11.75 -16.61 -18.89
C GLY A 200 10.99 -16.86 -17.57
N LEU A 201 11.06 -15.91 -16.63
CA LEU A 201 10.43 -15.99 -15.31
C LEU A 201 9.11 -15.21 -15.27
N LYS A 202 8.32 -15.44 -14.22
CA LYS A 202 7.06 -14.70 -14.00
C LYS A 202 7.34 -13.21 -13.77
N LYS A 203 6.57 -12.35 -14.44
CA LYS A 203 6.63 -10.89 -14.29
C LYS A 203 5.94 -10.45 -12.99
N PHE A 204 6.35 -9.29 -12.47
CA PHE A 204 5.63 -8.59 -11.40
C PHE A 204 4.28 -8.08 -11.93
N VAL A 205 3.23 -8.21 -11.13
CA VAL A 205 1.84 -7.98 -11.57
C VAL A 205 1.22 -6.71 -10.98
N SER A 206 1.92 -6.07 -10.05
CA SER A 206 1.46 -4.85 -9.40
C SER A 206 2.62 -4.06 -8.80
N VAL A 207 2.38 -2.76 -8.61
CA VAL A 207 3.25 -1.90 -7.81
C VAL A 207 2.41 -1.20 -6.74
N GLN A 208 2.75 -1.39 -5.47
CA GLN A 208 2.10 -0.75 -4.33
C GLN A 208 2.84 0.54 -3.93
N ASN A 209 2.35 1.69 -4.38
CA ASN A 209 2.98 3.00 -4.17
C ASN A 209 2.01 4.00 -3.50
N PRO A 210 2.54 5.05 -2.85
CA PRO A 210 1.70 6.09 -2.27
C PRO A 210 1.01 6.85 -3.40
N TYR A 211 -0.30 7.03 -3.30
CA TYR A 211 -1.03 7.86 -4.24
C TYR A 211 -2.23 8.50 -3.55
N SER A 212 -2.30 9.83 -3.60
CA SER A 212 -3.37 10.63 -3.00
C SER A 212 -3.38 12.02 -3.63
N LEU A 213 -4.36 12.86 -3.27
CA LEU A 213 -4.37 14.28 -3.66
C LEU A 213 -3.09 15.05 -3.26
N LEU A 214 -2.36 14.58 -2.24
CA LEU A 214 -1.12 15.19 -1.76
C LEU A 214 0.16 14.57 -2.35
N ASN A 215 0.03 13.44 -3.06
CA ASN A 215 1.15 12.76 -3.68
C ASN A 215 0.70 12.05 -4.96
N ARG A 216 0.96 12.69 -6.09
CA ARG A 216 0.67 12.24 -7.45
C ARG A 216 1.94 11.93 -8.23
N THR A 217 3.07 11.74 -7.53
CA THR A 217 4.38 11.46 -8.16
C THR A 217 4.37 10.21 -9.05
N TYR A 218 3.44 9.27 -8.80
CA TYR A 218 3.20 8.12 -9.67
C TYR A 218 2.91 8.51 -11.13
N GLU A 219 2.25 9.65 -11.35
CA GLU A 219 1.87 10.14 -12.69
C GLU A 219 3.07 10.56 -13.55
N ILE A 220 4.25 10.79 -12.96
CA ILE A 220 5.43 11.32 -13.67
C ILE A 220 6.09 10.24 -14.56
N GLY A 221 5.96 8.96 -14.20
CA GLY A 221 6.54 7.89 -15.01
C GLY A 221 6.03 6.49 -14.72
N MET A 222 5.42 6.25 -13.55
CA MET A 222 4.83 4.94 -13.27
C MET A 222 3.48 4.74 -13.96
N SER A 223 2.70 5.80 -14.19
CA SER A 223 1.43 5.74 -14.93
C SER A 223 1.60 5.26 -16.37
N GLU A 224 2.69 5.66 -17.04
CA GLU A 224 3.03 5.20 -18.39
C GLU A 224 3.38 3.71 -18.40
N ILE A 225 4.19 3.26 -17.43
CA ILE A 225 4.51 1.83 -17.25
C ILE A 225 3.23 1.03 -16.96
N ALA A 226 2.35 1.54 -16.09
CA ALA A 226 1.09 0.88 -15.79
C ALA A 226 0.23 0.70 -17.04
N HIS A 227 0.24 1.67 -17.97
CA HIS A 227 -0.46 1.57 -19.25
C HIS A 227 0.17 0.54 -20.19
N TYR A 228 1.46 0.67 -20.49
CA TYR A 228 2.11 -0.12 -21.55
C TYR A 228 2.52 -1.53 -21.12
N GLU A 229 2.94 -1.70 -19.85
CA GLU A 229 3.36 -3.00 -19.31
C GLU A 229 2.21 -3.75 -18.61
N ASN A 230 1.05 -3.11 -18.49
CA ASN A 230 -0.11 -3.62 -17.75
C ASN A 230 0.23 -4.01 -16.30
N VAL A 231 1.04 -3.19 -15.62
CA VAL A 231 1.41 -3.36 -14.20
C VAL A 231 0.81 -2.23 -13.38
N GLY A 232 -0.42 -2.43 -12.92
CA GLY A 232 -1.21 -1.40 -12.26
C GLY A 232 -0.81 -1.10 -10.81
N LEU A 233 -1.34 0.02 -10.32
CA LEU A 233 -1.11 0.54 -8.97
C LEU A 233 -2.05 -0.10 -7.95
N LEU A 234 -1.47 -0.56 -6.85
CA LEU A 234 -2.16 -0.75 -5.57
C LEU A 234 -1.91 0.51 -4.71
N ALA A 235 -2.83 1.47 -4.75
CA ALA A 235 -2.61 2.79 -4.14
C ALA A 235 -2.66 2.70 -2.61
N TYR A 236 -1.59 3.07 -1.90
CA TYR A 236 -1.57 3.08 -0.44
C TYR A 236 -1.60 4.51 0.13
N SER A 237 -2.02 4.62 1.39
CA SER A 237 -2.23 5.91 2.09
C SER A 237 -3.11 6.90 1.29
N PRO A 238 -4.24 6.46 0.72
CA PRO A 238 -5.09 7.31 -0.12
C PRO A 238 -5.64 8.53 0.62
N LEU A 239 -5.79 8.42 1.94
CA LEU A 239 -6.26 9.49 2.82
C LEU A 239 -5.12 10.21 3.58
N ALA A 240 -3.87 10.02 3.18
CA ALA A 240 -2.71 10.72 3.76
C ALA A 240 -2.65 10.61 5.30
N PHE A 241 -2.68 9.38 5.84
CA PHE A 241 -2.78 9.10 7.29
C PHE A 241 -4.01 9.69 8.01
N GLY A 242 -5.02 10.11 7.26
CA GLY A 242 -6.25 10.72 7.75
C GLY A 242 -6.31 12.23 7.57
N TYR A 243 -5.25 12.89 7.06
CA TYR A 243 -5.30 14.33 6.76
C TYR A 243 -6.41 14.66 5.75
N LEU A 244 -6.56 13.85 4.70
CA LEU A 244 -7.62 13.98 3.70
C LEU A 244 -9.00 13.48 4.18
N THR A 245 -9.25 13.52 5.49
CA THR A 245 -10.62 13.44 6.06
C THR A 245 -11.05 14.77 6.68
N GLY A 246 -10.13 15.74 6.77
CA GLY A 246 -10.37 17.02 7.42
C GLY A 246 -10.26 16.99 8.95
N LYS A 247 -10.05 15.82 9.58
CA LYS A 247 -10.06 15.68 11.06
C LYS A 247 -8.95 16.45 11.79
N PHE A 248 -7.94 16.96 11.07
CA PHE A 248 -6.82 17.73 11.61
C PHE A 248 -6.84 19.21 11.21
N ARG A 249 -7.90 19.67 10.52
CA ARG A 249 -8.03 21.06 10.07
C ARG A 249 -8.07 22.02 11.27
N HIS A 250 -7.60 23.24 11.03
CA HIS A 250 -7.59 24.34 12.02
C HIS A 250 -6.90 23.96 13.35
N GLY A 251 -5.87 23.11 13.29
CA GLY A 251 -5.11 22.68 14.46
C GLY A 251 -5.76 21.56 15.27
N ALA A 252 -6.86 20.98 14.82
CA ALA A 252 -7.50 19.86 15.53
C ALA A 252 -6.55 18.66 15.69
N ARG A 253 -6.62 18.00 16.85
CA ARG A 253 -5.86 16.79 17.20
C ARG A 253 -6.76 15.80 17.95
N PRO A 254 -7.64 15.06 17.26
CA PRO A 254 -8.52 14.08 17.91
C PRO A 254 -7.71 13.04 18.66
N ALA A 255 -8.09 12.72 19.91
CA ALA A 255 -7.25 11.94 20.83
C ALA A 255 -6.83 10.56 20.29
N ASN A 256 -7.76 9.85 19.64
CA ASN A 256 -7.52 8.49 19.14
C ASN A 256 -7.00 8.44 17.69
N ALA A 257 -6.70 9.60 17.10
CA ALA A 257 -6.20 9.66 15.73
C ALA A 257 -4.71 9.30 15.67
N ARG A 258 -4.29 8.66 14.57
CA ARG A 258 -2.91 8.18 14.38
C ARG A 258 -1.83 9.22 14.69
N VAL A 259 -1.96 10.42 14.13
CA VAL A 259 -0.94 11.48 14.27
C VAL A 259 -0.93 12.07 15.68
N SER A 260 -2.07 12.05 16.38
CA SER A 260 -2.16 12.46 17.78
C SER A 260 -1.50 11.44 18.71
N LEU A 261 -1.67 10.14 18.42
CA LEU A 261 -1.08 9.05 19.21
C LEU A 261 0.41 8.86 18.94
N PHE A 262 0.86 9.08 17.70
CA PHE A 262 2.22 8.77 17.27
C PHE A 262 2.83 9.90 16.43
N SER A 263 3.74 10.65 17.02
CA SER A 263 4.41 11.81 16.40
C SER A 263 5.30 11.47 15.20
N ARG A 264 5.69 10.19 15.05
CA ARG A 264 6.52 9.71 13.91
C ARG A 264 5.82 9.85 12.55
N PHE A 265 4.48 9.89 12.51
CA PHE A 265 3.72 10.00 11.26
C PHE A 265 3.61 11.44 10.76
N SER A 266 4.72 12.01 10.28
CA SER A 266 4.83 13.42 9.85
C SER A 266 4.78 13.64 8.33
N ARG A 267 4.68 12.58 7.52
CA ARG A 267 4.79 12.65 6.04
C ARG A 267 3.84 13.66 5.39
N TYR A 268 2.67 13.89 5.96
CA TYR A 268 1.60 14.73 5.40
C TYR A 268 1.32 15.99 6.24
N SER A 269 2.24 16.38 7.13
CA SER A 269 2.03 17.45 8.11
C SER A 269 2.87 18.71 7.86
N ASN A 270 3.48 18.85 6.69
CA ASN A 270 4.20 20.09 6.34
C ASN A 270 3.21 21.20 5.95
N PRO A 271 3.62 22.48 6.02
CA PRO A 271 2.74 23.62 5.71
C PRO A 271 2.09 23.54 4.33
N GLU A 272 2.81 23.03 3.33
CA GLU A 272 2.32 22.86 1.96
C GLU A 272 1.19 21.81 1.88
N SER A 273 1.32 20.72 2.63
CA SER A 273 0.30 19.66 2.74
C SER A 273 -0.91 20.16 3.50
N GLU A 274 -0.72 20.93 4.57
CA GLU A 274 -1.82 21.53 5.33
C GLU A 274 -2.61 22.53 4.46
N TRP A 275 -1.91 23.38 3.71
CA TRP A 275 -2.53 24.29 2.74
C TRP A 275 -3.32 23.53 1.68
N ALA A 276 -2.71 22.54 1.01
CA ALA A 276 -3.37 21.77 -0.03
C ALA A 276 -4.59 21.00 0.52
N THR A 277 -4.47 20.40 1.70
CA THR A 277 -5.58 19.72 2.39
C THR A 277 -6.75 20.66 2.62
N GLU A 278 -6.50 21.90 3.05
CA GLU A 278 -7.55 22.90 3.25
C GLU A 278 -8.20 23.30 1.92
N GLN A 279 -7.42 23.49 0.84
CA GLN A 279 -7.98 23.80 -0.47
C GLN A 279 -8.88 22.68 -1.01
N TYR A 280 -8.45 21.42 -0.88
CA TYR A 280 -9.27 20.28 -1.26
C TYR A 280 -10.52 20.14 -0.37
N ALA A 281 -10.42 20.46 0.93
CA ALA A 281 -11.57 20.46 1.83
C ALA A 281 -12.64 21.47 1.38
N GLN A 282 -12.21 22.70 1.09
CA GLN A 282 -13.10 23.77 0.60
C GLN A 282 -13.72 23.41 -0.76
N LEU A 283 -12.97 22.76 -1.64
CA LEU A 283 -13.51 22.24 -2.90
C LEU A 283 -14.59 21.19 -2.63
N ALA A 284 -14.33 20.20 -1.77
CA ALA A 284 -15.31 19.17 -1.41
C ALA A 284 -16.61 19.79 -0.86
N GLU A 285 -16.48 20.73 0.07
CA GLU A 285 -17.60 21.42 0.72
C GLU A 285 -18.48 22.18 -0.30
N ARG A 286 -17.87 22.90 -1.25
CA ARG A 286 -18.62 23.62 -2.31
C ARG A 286 -19.45 22.70 -3.20
N HIS A 287 -19.06 21.43 -3.32
CA HIS A 287 -19.76 20.43 -4.14
C HIS A 287 -20.54 19.40 -3.30
N GLY A 288 -20.74 19.65 -2.00
CA GLY A 288 -21.54 18.78 -1.13
C GLY A 288 -20.91 17.41 -0.85
N LEU A 289 -19.58 17.31 -0.95
CA LEU A 289 -18.80 16.09 -0.67
C LEU A 289 -18.08 16.21 0.67
N THR A 290 -17.85 15.09 1.35
CA THR A 290 -16.80 15.04 2.39
C THR A 290 -15.42 15.03 1.73
N LEU A 291 -14.39 15.49 2.45
CA LEU A 291 -13.01 15.40 1.93
C LEU A 291 -12.57 13.94 1.70
N THR A 292 -13.05 13.02 2.54
CA THR A 292 -12.83 11.57 2.36
C THR A 292 -13.39 11.09 1.02
N GLN A 293 -14.64 11.48 0.70
CA GLN A 293 -15.31 11.13 -0.54
C GLN A 293 -14.56 11.70 -1.76
N LEU A 294 -14.20 12.98 -1.72
CA LEU A 294 -13.42 13.63 -2.77
C LEU A 294 -12.10 12.88 -3.03
N ALA A 295 -11.34 12.59 -1.96
CA ALA A 295 -10.03 11.98 -2.06
C ALA A 295 -10.07 10.55 -2.63
N LEU A 296 -11.00 9.71 -2.16
CA LEU A 296 -11.11 8.33 -2.61
C LEU A 296 -11.71 8.21 -4.03
N ALA A 297 -12.75 9.00 -4.34
CA ALA A 297 -13.33 9.01 -5.68
C ALA A 297 -12.34 9.50 -6.74
N PHE A 298 -11.47 10.47 -6.42
CA PHE A 298 -10.39 10.90 -7.30
C PHE A 298 -9.44 9.74 -7.67
N ILE A 299 -9.03 8.94 -6.69
CA ILE A 299 -8.11 7.82 -6.89
C ILE A 299 -8.77 6.70 -7.71
N LYS A 300 -10.04 6.37 -7.41
CA LYS A 300 -10.83 5.38 -8.15
C LYS A 300 -10.82 5.63 -9.65
N GLN A 301 -10.90 6.89 -10.06
CA GLN A 301 -11.02 7.33 -11.45
C GLN A 301 -9.70 7.34 -12.24
N GLN A 302 -8.57 7.02 -11.61
CA GLN A 302 -7.29 6.95 -12.32
C GLN A 302 -7.16 5.63 -13.07
N PHE A 303 -6.86 5.70 -14.37
CA PHE A 303 -6.79 4.51 -15.24
C PHE A 303 -5.72 3.49 -14.78
N PHE A 304 -4.66 3.97 -14.12
CA PHE A 304 -3.55 3.15 -13.67
C PHE A 304 -3.80 2.49 -12.30
N VAL A 305 -4.91 2.81 -11.61
CA VAL A 305 -5.24 2.23 -10.30
C VAL A 305 -6.04 0.94 -10.47
N THR A 306 -5.39 -0.19 -10.12
CA THR A 306 -6.03 -1.50 -10.04
C THR A 306 -6.85 -1.66 -8.77
N SER A 307 -6.32 -1.21 -7.63
CA SER A 307 -7.04 -1.24 -6.35
C SER A 307 -6.52 -0.18 -5.39
N THR A 308 -7.39 0.32 -4.52
CA THR A 308 -7.02 1.29 -3.47
C THR A 308 -6.99 0.61 -2.11
N ILE A 309 -5.85 0.68 -1.42
CA ILE A 309 -5.67 0.11 -0.08
C ILE A 309 -6.21 1.13 0.94
N ILE A 310 -7.46 0.93 1.38
CA ILE A 310 -8.09 1.75 2.42
C ILE A 310 -7.68 1.23 3.81
N GLY A 311 -7.67 2.12 4.80
CA GLY A 311 -7.43 1.75 6.19
C GLY A 311 -8.42 2.45 7.11
N ALA A 312 -8.83 1.77 8.15
CA ALA A 312 -9.79 2.27 9.13
C ALA A 312 -9.44 1.76 10.53
N THR A 313 -9.76 2.56 11.55
CA THR A 313 -9.64 2.14 12.96
C THR A 313 -10.99 1.86 13.60
N ASN A 314 -12.10 2.07 12.89
CA ASN A 314 -13.44 1.71 13.33
C ASN A 314 -14.35 1.44 12.12
N LEU A 315 -15.53 0.88 12.37
CA LEU A 315 -16.47 0.50 11.31
C LEU A 315 -17.07 1.71 10.57
N ASP A 316 -17.24 2.86 11.22
CA ASP A 316 -17.84 4.03 10.56
C ASP A 316 -16.89 4.61 9.50
N GLN A 317 -15.59 4.66 9.80
CA GLN A 317 -14.57 5.00 8.81
C GLN A 317 -14.53 3.99 7.67
N LEU A 318 -14.60 2.69 7.98
CA LEU A 318 -14.59 1.65 6.95
C LEU A 318 -15.82 1.77 6.02
N LYS A 319 -17.00 2.02 6.59
CA LYS A 319 -18.25 2.28 5.85
C LYS A 319 -18.11 3.48 4.93
N GLU A 320 -17.69 4.63 5.46
CA GLU A 320 -17.50 5.86 4.68
C GLU A 320 -16.50 5.63 3.53
N ASN A 321 -15.37 4.99 3.83
CA ASN A 321 -14.33 4.72 2.83
C ASN A 321 -14.85 3.85 1.68
N ILE A 322 -15.67 2.84 1.97
CA ILE A 322 -16.25 1.95 0.96
C ILE A 322 -17.30 2.68 0.12
N GLN A 323 -18.20 3.43 0.77
CA GLN A 323 -19.25 4.20 0.11
C GLN A 323 -18.70 5.31 -0.81
N ALA A 324 -17.50 5.82 -0.53
CA ALA A 324 -16.85 6.80 -1.40
C ALA A 324 -16.59 6.28 -2.83
N PHE A 325 -16.55 4.96 -3.04
CA PHE A 325 -16.38 4.36 -4.36
C PHE A 325 -17.67 4.33 -5.18
N ASP A 326 -18.83 4.63 -4.59
CA ASP A 326 -20.08 4.79 -5.34
C ASP A 326 -20.21 6.19 -5.97
N ILE A 327 -19.24 7.07 -5.73
CA ILE A 327 -19.21 8.44 -6.22
C ILE A 327 -18.36 8.54 -7.48
N ASP A 328 -18.89 9.23 -8.50
CA ASP A 328 -18.13 9.69 -9.65
C ASP A 328 -18.06 11.22 -9.61
N LEU A 329 -16.82 11.75 -9.62
CA LEU A 329 -16.56 13.18 -9.57
C LEU A 329 -16.89 13.84 -10.91
N SER A 330 -17.58 14.97 -10.86
CA SER A 330 -17.87 15.76 -12.06
C SER A 330 -16.60 16.33 -12.68
N VAL A 331 -16.68 16.67 -13.97
CA VAL A 331 -15.59 17.34 -14.71
C VAL A 331 -15.16 18.64 -14.00
N GLU A 332 -16.11 19.38 -13.44
CA GLU A 332 -15.85 20.61 -12.68
C GLU A 332 -15.01 20.33 -11.42
N VAL A 333 -15.36 19.31 -10.64
CA VAL A 333 -14.62 18.92 -9.44
C VAL A 333 -13.21 18.45 -9.81
N LEU A 334 -13.08 17.66 -10.88
CA LEU A 334 -11.77 17.22 -11.38
C LEU A 334 -10.91 18.41 -11.82
N GLN A 335 -11.49 19.39 -12.52
CA GLN A 335 -10.75 20.60 -12.90
C GLN A 335 -10.30 21.39 -11.67
N GLY A 336 -11.15 21.51 -10.65
CA GLY A 336 -10.78 22.13 -9.38
C GLY A 336 -9.63 21.41 -8.67
N ILE A 337 -9.60 20.07 -8.72
CA ILE A 337 -8.47 19.27 -8.20
C ILE A 337 -7.18 19.62 -8.95
N GLU A 338 -7.23 19.67 -10.29
CA GLU A 338 -6.05 20.03 -11.09
C GLU A 338 -5.57 21.46 -10.81
N ASP A 339 -6.48 22.42 -10.64
CA ASP A 339 -6.14 23.80 -10.36
C ASP A 339 -5.44 23.96 -8.99
N ILE A 340 -5.84 23.19 -7.99
CA ILE A 340 -5.17 23.13 -6.69
C ILE A 340 -3.80 22.45 -6.83
N HIS A 341 -3.73 21.31 -7.52
CA HIS A 341 -2.48 20.57 -7.69
C HIS A 341 -1.39 21.38 -8.42
N ARG A 342 -1.77 22.22 -9.40
CA ARG A 342 -0.83 23.11 -10.10
C ARG A 342 -0.20 24.16 -9.18
N GLN A 343 -0.92 24.61 -8.16
CA GLN A 343 -0.40 25.60 -7.20
C GLN A 343 0.58 24.96 -6.21
N GLN A 344 0.30 23.72 -5.79
CA GLN A 344 1.14 22.97 -4.86
C GLN A 344 1.29 21.51 -5.31
N PRO A 345 2.20 21.22 -6.26
CA PRO A 345 2.38 19.87 -6.78
C PRO A 345 3.14 19.01 -5.77
N ASN A 346 2.61 17.81 -5.49
CA ASN A 346 3.27 16.75 -4.72
C ASN A 346 3.88 17.21 -3.37
N PRO A 347 3.11 17.87 -2.48
CA PRO A 347 3.64 18.38 -1.21
C PRO A 347 4.10 17.29 -0.23
N ALA A 348 3.65 16.03 -0.41
CA ALA A 348 3.96 14.92 0.51
C ALA A 348 4.51 13.68 -0.22
N PRO A 349 5.71 13.76 -0.82
CA PRO A 349 6.29 12.70 -1.65
C PRO A 349 6.50 11.37 -0.93
#